data_AF-A0A8J4E1C6-F1
#
_entry.id   AF-A0A8J4E1C6-F1
#
_cell.length_a   1.000
_cell.length_b   1.000
_cell.length_c   1.000
_cell.angle_alpha   90.00
_cell.angle_beta   90.00
_cell.angle_gamma   90.00
#
_symmetry.space_group_name_H-M   'P 1'
#
loop_
_entity.id
_entity.type
_entity.pdbx_description
1 polymer ?
#
loop_
_entity_poly.entity_id
_entity_poly.type
_entity_poly.pdbx_seq_one_letter_code
_entity_poly.pdbx_strand_id
1 'polypeptide(L)'
;MNVLLMAKTPVPGRVKTRLCPPCTPGQAAAVAAAALADTVDAVTAAAAALADTVTAALADTVDAVTAADLADTVDAVTAAPVCRRVLVVDGDLAAPAGWDRVAQRGAGLGARLANAFSDTGGGLLVGMDTPQLRAPLLRRAVALLDRADAVLGPAEDGGWWALGLRDPAHAEVLRDIATSTPTTGRETLDALRRRGLRVATLPRLRDVDTAADAHAVAALCDPASRFAVAVAAHVPAPATARPPAVPLSAHVPAAIARPPAVPASAHVPASAHVPAASAQTPEGPASAHGSAQAAEPAHGPAGVAA
;
A
#
# COMPACT_ATOMS: atom_id res chain seq x y z
N MET A 1 -6.25 10.52 -11.69
CA MET A 1 -5.29 9.38 -11.62
C MET A 1 -6.04 8.18 -11.07
N ASN A 2 -5.85 6.98 -11.61
CA ASN A 2 -6.67 5.83 -11.22
C ASN A 2 -6.12 5.12 -9.98
N VAL A 3 -7.00 4.50 -9.20
CA VAL A 3 -6.63 3.56 -8.14
C VAL A 3 -7.26 2.21 -8.46
N LEU A 4 -6.41 1.20 -8.64
CA LEU A 4 -6.81 -0.17 -8.91
C LEU A 4 -6.68 -0.95 -7.59
N LEU A 5 -7.75 -1.58 -7.16
CA LEU A 5 -7.74 -2.50 -6.03
C LEU A 5 -7.73 -3.93 -6.55
N MET A 6 -6.66 -4.67 -6.27
CA MET A 6 -6.66 -6.12 -6.47
C MET A 6 -7.39 -6.79 -5.31
N ALA A 7 -8.42 -7.56 -5.65
CA ALA A 7 -9.26 -8.29 -4.73
C ALA A 7 -9.35 -9.77 -5.16
N LYS A 8 -9.43 -10.64 -4.16
CA LYS A 8 -9.71 -12.06 -4.30
C LYS A 8 -10.89 -12.37 -3.41
N THR A 9 -11.86 -13.09 -3.98
CA THR A 9 -13.10 -13.41 -3.27
C THR A 9 -12.83 -14.23 -2.01
N PRO A 10 -13.34 -13.82 -0.84
CA PRO A 10 -13.11 -14.52 0.44
C PRO A 10 -13.83 -15.87 0.57
N VAL A 11 -13.46 -16.86 -0.25
CA VAL A 11 -14.08 -18.19 -0.22
C VAL A 11 -13.37 -19.10 0.79
N PRO A 12 -14.09 -19.72 1.75
CA PRO A 12 -13.51 -20.67 2.69
C PRO A 12 -12.66 -21.75 2.01
N GLY A 13 -11.43 -21.92 2.49
CA GLY A 13 -10.49 -22.92 1.97
C GLY A 13 -9.73 -22.51 0.70
N ARG A 14 -10.01 -21.32 0.14
CA ARG A 14 -9.32 -20.77 -1.04
C ARG A 14 -8.53 -19.49 -0.78
N VAL A 15 -8.85 -18.80 0.30
CA VAL A 15 -8.12 -17.62 0.78
C VAL A 15 -7.47 -17.90 2.12
N LYS A 16 -6.32 -17.25 2.36
CA LYS A 16 -5.59 -17.30 3.63
C LYS A 16 -5.48 -18.70 4.21
N THR A 17 -5.17 -19.68 3.37
CA THR A 17 -5.04 -21.09 3.79
C THR A 17 -3.93 -21.26 4.84
N ARG A 18 -2.95 -20.36 4.88
CA ARG A 18 -1.89 -20.28 5.89
C ARG A 18 -2.35 -19.74 7.27
N LEU A 19 -3.59 -19.27 7.39
CA LEU A 19 -4.27 -19.08 8.69
C LEU A 19 -4.82 -20.40 9.28
N CYS A 20 -4.84 -21.48 8.49
CA CYS A 20 -5.42 -22.77 8.85
C CYS A 20 -4.33 -23.85 8.94
N PRO A 21 -3.97 -24.35 10.14
CA PRO A 21 -4.40 -23.95 11.49
C PRO A 21 -3.77 -22.60 11.94
N PRO A 22 -4.30 -21.93 12.99
CA PRO A 22 -5.32 -22.39 13.94
C PRO A 22 -6.78 -22.06 13.56
N CYS A 23 -7.02 -21.28 12.51
CA CYS A 23 -8.37 -20.95 12.07
C CYS A 23 -9.01 -22.11 11.31
N THR A 24 -10.33 -22.20 11.34
CA THR A 24 -11.10 -22.95 10.35
C THR A 24 -11.10 -22.22 9.00
N PRO A 25 -11.37 -22.91 7.87
CA PRO A 25 -11.49 -22.27 6.56
C PRO A 25 -12.50 -21.11 6.53
N GLY A 26 -13.62 -21.23 7.26
CA GLY A 26 -14.63 -20.17 7.36
C GLY A 26 -14.13 -18.94 8.14
N GLN A 27 -13.40 -19.15 9.24
CA GLN A 27 -12.77 -18.08 10.01
C GLN A 27 -11.71 -17.34 9.19
N ALA A 28 -10.87 -18.06 8.45
CA ALA A 28 -9.86 -17.45 7.58
C ALA A 28 -10.50 -16.60 6.46
N ALA A 29 -11.61 -17.07 5.87
CA ALA A 29 -12.40 -16.30 4.92
C ALA A 29 -13.01 -15.05 5.53
N ALA A 30 -13.56 -15.12 6.75
CA ALA A 30 -14.10 -13.95 7.45
C ALA A 30 -13.03 -12.88 7.70
N VAL A 31 -11.83 -13.29 8.12
CA VAL A 31 -10.68 -12.38 8.31
C VAL A 31 -10.26 -11.75 6.97
N ALA A 32 -10.23 -12.51 5.88
CA ALA A 32 -9.91 -11.99 4.55
C ALA A 32 -10.97 -11.00 4.03
N ALA A 33 -12.26 -11.28 4.26
CA ALA A 33 -13.36 -10.38 3.91
C ALA A 33 -13.26 -9.05 4.66
N ALA A 34 -12.97 -9.11 5.95
CA ALA A 34 -12.78 -7.92 6.78
C ALA A 34 -11.56 -7.10 6.34
N ALA A 35 -10.45 -7.76 5.97
CA ALA A 35 -9.26 -7.09 5.44
C ALA A 35 -9.54 -6.36 4.11
N LEU A 36 -10.28 -7.02 3.22
CA LEU A 36 -10.71 -6.44 1.95
C LEU A 36 -11.60 -5.22 2.19
N ALA A 37 -12.60 -5.32 3.06
CA ALA A 37 -13.52 -4.23 3.37
C ALA A 37 -12.79 -2.98 3.91
N ASP A 38 -11.86 -3.15 4.85
CA ASP A 38 -11.07 -2.01 5.37
C ASP A 38 -10.14 -1.42 4.30
N THR A 39 -9.62 -2.24 3.39
CA THR A 39 -8.84 -1.78 2.24
C THR A 39 -9.71 -0.97 1.27
N VAL A 40 -10.94 -1.42 1.00
CA VAL A 40 -11.91 -0.70 0.17
C VAL A 40 -12.26 0.65 0.78
N ASP A 41 -12.46 0.72 2.10
CA ASP A 41 -12.72 1.98 2.80
C ASP A 41 -11.52 2.94 2.66
N ALA A 42 -10.29 2.44 2.82
CA ALA A 42 -9.09 3.24 2.64
C ALA A 42 -8.93 3.77 1.20
N VAL A 43 -9.20 2.93 0.19
CA VAL A 43 -9.17 3.31 -1.23
C VAL A 43 -10.26 4.33 -1.54
N THR A 44 -11.48 4.11 -1.06
CA THR A 44 -12.63 4.99 -1.27
C THR A 44 -12.40 6.36 -0.64
N ALA A 45 -11.91 6.39 0.60
CA ALA A 45 -11.57 7.63 1.29
C ALA A 45 -10.40 8.38 0.62
N ALA A 46 -9.43 7.66 0.03
CA ALA A 46 -8.37 8.28 -0.74
C ALA A 46 -8.88 8.88 -2.05
N ALA A 47 -9.70 8.11 -2.79
CA ALA A 47 -10.27 8.51 -4.07
C ALA A 47 -11.20 9.73 -3.92
N ALA A 48 -12.00 9.81 -2.86
CA ALA A 48 -12.86 10.95 -2.58
C ALA A 48 -12.11 12.29 -2.43
N ALA A 49 -10.84 12.24 -2.03
CA ALA A 49 -9.99 13.41 -1.88
C ALA A 49 -9.15 13.72 -3.14
N LEU A 50 -9.20 12.87 -4.15
CA LEU A 50 -8.47 12.98 -5.40
C LEU A 50 -9.49 13.22 -6.52
N ALA A 51 -9.68 14.47 -6.93
CA ALA A 51 -10.52 14.80 -8.08
C ALA A 51 -10.13 13.93 -9.30
N ASP A 52 -11.13 13.48 -10.07
CA ASP A 52 -10.97 12.67 -11.29
C ASP A 52 -10.31 11.27 -11.09
N THR A 53 -10.63 10.59 -9.97
CA THR A 53 -10.16 9.23 -9.72
C THR A 53 -11.10 8.18 -10.31
N VAL A 54 -10.53 7.25 -11.08
CA VAL A 54 -11.18 5.99 -11.47
C VAL A 54 -10.85 4.93 -10.44
N THR A 55 -11.86 4.28 -9.84
CA THR A 55 -11.64 3.11 -8.98
C THR A 55 -11.90 1.85 -9.80
N ALA A 56 -10.87 1.03 -10.01
CA ALA A 56 -11.03 -0.28 -10.63
C ALA A 56 -10.92 -1.38 -9.58
N ALA A 57 -11.89 -2.28 -9.50
CA ALA A 57 -11.77 -3.51 -8.74
C ALA A 57 -11.30 -4.63 -9.68
N LEU A 58 -10.07 -5.10 -9.47
CA LEU A 58 -9.50 -6.28 -10.09
C LEU A 58 -9.89 -7.49 -9.28
N ALA A 59 -10.92 -8.22 -9.70
CA ALA A 59 -11.26 -9.50 -9.08
C ALA A 59 -10.44 -10.60 -9.77
N ASP A 60 -9.47 -11.18 -9.05
CA ASP A 60 -8.82 -12.43 -9.47
C ASP A 60 -9.79 -13.59 -9.21
N THR A 61 -10.70 -13.81 -10.16
CA THR A 61 -11.70 -14.87 -10.11
C THR A 61 -11.10 -16.12 -10.74
N VAL A 62 -10.19 -16.77 -10.00
CA VAL A 62 -9.64 -18.08 -10.39
C VAL A 62 -10.70 -19.20 -10.37
N ASP A 63 -11.94 -18.91 -9.94
CA ASP A 63 -13.10 -19.80 -9.94
C ASP A 63 -14.40 -18.98 -10.01
N ALA A 64 -15.55 -19.63 -10.26
CA ALA A 64 -16.88 -19.01 -10.30
C ALA A 64 -17.16 -18.18 -9.03
N VAL A 65 -17.07 -16.86 -9.16
CA VAL A 65 -17.42 -15.89 -8.11
C VAL A 65 -18.80 -15.37 -8.41
N THR A 66 -19.66 -15.33 -7.40
CA THR A 66 -21.01 -14.78 -7.53
C THR A 66 -21.00 -13.30 -7.16
N ALA A 67 -22.00 -12.57 -7.63
CA ALA A 67 -22.21 -11.18 -7.21
C ALA A 67 -22.38 -11.05 -5.67
N ALA A 68 -22.90 -12.10 -5.01
CA ALA A 68 -23.07 -12.12 -3.57
C ALA A 68 -21.72 -12.11 -2.82
N ASP A 69 -20.70 -12.78 -3.36
CA ASP A 69 -19.40 -12.88 -2.67
C ASP A 69 -18.60 -11.57 -2.68
N LEU A 70 -18.99 -10.62 -3.55
CA LEU A 70 -18.38 -9.30 -3.68
C LEU A 70 -19.35 -8.16 -3.32
N ALA A 71 -20.56 -8.46 -2.82
CA ALA A 71 -21.61 -7.46 -2.60
C ALA A 71 -21.15 -6.28 -1.74
N ASP A 72 -20.53 -6.53 -0.58
CA ASP A 72 -20.04 -5.47 0.30
C ASP A 72 -18.95 -4.60 -0.37
N THR A 73 -18.09 -5.23 -1.17
CA THR A 73 -17.05 -4.52 -1.93
C THR A 73 -17.67 -3.66 -3.03
N VAL A 74 -18.65 -4.21 -3.75
CA VAL A 74 -19.41 -3.51 -4.79
C VAL A 74 -20.15 -2.31 -4.20
N ASP A 75 -20.82 -2.48 -3.07
CA ASP A 75 -21.60 -1.42 -2.42
C ASP A 75 -20.69 -0.28 -1.94
N ALA A 76 -19.58 -0.61 -1.28
CA ALA A 76 -18.64 0.39 -0.79
C ALA A 76 -17.98 1.19 -1.94
N VAL A 77 -17.56 0.51 -3.01
CA VAL A 77 -17.01 1.19 -4.20
C VAL A 77 -18.10 1.97 -4.95
N THR A 78 -19.34 1.50 -4.97
CA THR A 78 -20.47 2.22 -5.57
C THR A 78 -20.75 3.52 -4.83
N ALA A 79 -20.69 3.52 -3.49
CA ALA A 79 -20.87 4.72 -2.68
C ALA A 79 -19.69 5.71 -2.77
N ALA A 80 -18.51 5.29 -3.23
CA ALA A 80 -17.35 6.16 -3.38
C ALA A 80 -17.65 7.32 -4.36
N PRO A 81 -17.30 8.59 -4.05
CA PRO A 81 -17.55 9.72 -4.96
C PRO A 81 -16.50 9.77 -6.08
N VAL A 82 -16.53 8.78 -6.98
CA VAL A 82 -15.58 8.61 -8.10
C VAL A 82 -16.27 8.78 -9.44
N CYS A 83 -15.54 9.32 -10.43
CA CYS A 83 -16.09 9.65 -11.74
C CYS A 83 -16.28 8.43 -12.65
N ARG A 84 -15.58 7.32 -12.37
CA ARG A 84 -15.65 6.08 -13.15
C ARG A 84 -15.31 4.88 -12.27
N ARG A 85 -16.00 3.77 -12.50
CA ARG A 85 -15.75 2.48 -11.83
C ARG A 85 -15.56 1.40 -12.87
N VAL A 86 -14.56 0.55 -12.69
CA VAL A 86 -14.25 -0.54 -13.63
C VAL A 86 -14.14 -1.86 -12.86
N LEU A 87 -14.95 -2.85 -13.23
CA LEU A 87 -14.77 -4.22 -12.78
C LEU A 87 -13.89 -4.95 -13.79
N VAL A 88 -12.67 -5.29 -13.39
CA VAL A 88 -11.77 -6.16 -14.17
C VAL A 88 -11.87 -7.57 -13.62
N VAL A 89 -12.47 -8.49 -14.37
CA VAL A 89 -12.85 -9.81 -13.85
C VAL A 89 -12.65 -10.92 -14.88
N ASP A 90 -12.24 -12.10 -14.43
CA ASP A 90 -12.22 -13.33 -15.23
C ASP A 90 -13.59 -14.02 -15.18
N GLY A 91 -14.06 -14.57 -16.30
CA GLY A 91 -15.41 -15.17 -16.40
C GLY A 91 -16.54 -14.17 -16.64
N ASP A 92 -17.78 -14.52 -16.28
CA ASP A 92 -19.04 -13.87 -16.71
C ASP A 92 -19.71 -12.99 -15.65
N LEU A 93 -19.03 -12.69 -14.54
CA LEU A 93 -19.57 -11.81 -13.51
C LEU A 93 -19.98 -10.46 -14.10
N ALA A 94 -21.27 -10.13 -13.97
CA ALA A 94 -21.83 -8.88 -14.44
C ALA A 94 -21.29 -7.71 -13.62
N ALA A 95 -20.98 -6.60 -14.28
CA ALA A 95 -20.65 -5.38 -13.58
C ALA A 95 -21.92 -4.76 -12.97
N PRO A 96 -21.81 -4.12 -11.78
CA PRO A 96 -22.91 -3.37 -11.20
C PRO A 96 -23.37 -2.23 -12.12
N ALA A 97 -24.60 -1.74 -11.91
CA ALA A 97 -25.13 -0.63 -12.69
C ALA A 97 -24.21 0.61 -12.58
N GLY A 98 -23.86 1.21 -13.72
CA GLY A 98 -22.97 2.37 -13.79
C GLY A 98 -21.47 2.06 -13.71
N TRP A 99 -21.09 0.78 -13.73
CA TRP A 99 -19.69 0.36 -13.81
C TRP A 99 -19.36 -0.13 -15.23
N ASP A 100 -18.13 0.13 -15.68
CA ASP A 100 -17.57 -0.53 -16.85
C ASP A 100 -17.14 -1.95 -16.49
N ARG A 101 -17.28 -2.89 -17.43
CA ARG A 101 -16.73 -4.23 -17.30
C ARG A 101 -15.58 -4.42 -18.27
N VAL A 102 -14.46 -4.92 -17.77
CA VAL A 102 -13.30 -5.34 -18.57
C VAL A 102 -13.02 -6.80 -18.26
N ALA A 103 -12.88 -7.62 -19.29
CA ALA A 103 -12.44 -9.00 -19.10
C ALA A 103 -10.98 -9.00 -18.62
N GLN A 104 -10.67 -9.73 -17.56
CA GLN A 104 -9.29 -9.98 -17.17
C GLN A 104 -8.61 -10.86 -18.23
N ARG A 105 -7.40 -10.49 -18.64
CA ARG A 105 -6.68 -11.15 -19.76
C ARG A 105 -5.27 -11.54 -19.34
N GLY A 106 -4.75 -12.61 -19.94
CA GLY A 106 -3.34 -13.01 -19.81
C GLY A 106 -3.15 -14.29 -18.98
N ALA A 107 -2.08 -15.01 -19.31
CA ALA A 107 -1.67 -16.21 -18.59
C ALA A 107 -0.89 -15.84 -17.33
N GLY A 108 -1.41 -16.22 -16.17
CA GLY A 108 -0.78 -15.94 -14.87
C GLY A 108 -0.95 -14.49 -14.39
N LEU A 109 -0.56 -14.25 -13.14
CA LEU A 109 -0.82 -12.99 -12.44
C LEU A 109 -0.11 -11.79 -13.08
N GLY A 110 1.17 -11.91 -13.45
CA GLY A 110 1.94 -10.82 -14.04
C GLY A 110 1.31 -10.25 -15.32
N ALA A 111 0.87 -11.14 -16.23
CA ALA A 111 0.18 -10.75 -17.45
C ALA A 111 -1.20 -10.12 -17.18
N ARG A 112 -1.94 -10.65 -16.20
CA ARG A 112 -3.23 -10.10 -15.75
C ARG A 112 -3.09 -8.68 -15.22
N LEU A 113 -2.09 -8.43 -14.38
CA LEU A 113 -1.81 -7.10 -13.84
C LEU A 113 -1.36 -6.13 -14.95
N ALA A 114 -0.48 -6.56 -15.85
CA ALA A 114 -0.01 -5.72 -16.96
C ALA A 114 -1.15 -5.29 -17.90
N ASN A 115 -2.04 -6.23 -18.24
CA ASN A 115 -3.22 -5.93 -19.05
C ASN A 115 -4.20 -5.01 -18.29
N ALA A 116 -4.38 -5.21 -16.99
CA ALA A 116 -5.23 -4.34 -16.18
C ALA A 116 -4.76 -2.89 -16.20
N PHE A 117 -3.45 -2.62 -16.03
CA PHE A 117 -2.89 -1.28 -16.15
C PHE A 117 -3.20 -0.65 -17.52
N SER A 118 -3.04 -1.42 -18.61
CA SER A 118 -3.35 -0.96 -19.95
C SER A 118 -4.84 -0.64 -20.12
N ASP A 119 -5.72 -1.52 -19.65
CA ASP A 119 -7.17 -1.43 -19.87
C ASP A 119 -7.83 -0.34 -19.01
N THR A 120 -7.22 0.01 -17.87
CA THR A 120 -7.71 1.11 -17.01
C THR A 120 -7.02 2.44 -17.28
N GLY A 121 -5.89 2.47 -18.01
CA GLY A 121 -5.15 3.69 -18.33
C GLY A 121 -4.15 4.13 -17.25
N GLY A 122 -3.45 3.18 -16.63
CA GLY A 122 -2.42 3.46 -15.60
C GLY A 122 -3.01 3.68 -14.21
N GLY A 123 -2.18 4.13 -13.27
CA GLY A 123 -2.60 4.49 -11.91
C GLY A 123 -1.82 3.77 -10.81
N LEU A 124 -2.44 3.71 -9.63
CA LEU A 124 -1.92 3.04 -8.44
C LEU A 124 -2.67 1.73 -8.20
N LEU A 125 -2.00 0.60 -8.38
CA LEU A 125 -2.50 -0.72 -7.98
C LEU A 125 -2.17 -0.99 -6.52
N VAL A 126 -3.17 -1.47 -5.77
CA VAL A 126 -3.11 -1.76 -4.33
C VAL A 126 -3.56 -3.20 -4.10
N GLY A 127 -2.81 -3.96 -3.31
CA GLY A 127 -3.19 -5.30 -2.86
C GLY A 127 -4.19 -5.27 -1.69
N MET A 128 -4.95 -6.35 -1.53
CA MET A 128 -5.95 -6.50 -0.46
C MET A 128 -5.40 -6.96 0.90
N ASP A 129 -4.12 -7.31 0.97
CA ASP A 129 -3.55 -8.07 2.10
C ASP A 129 -2.93 -7.19 3.19
N THR A 130 -3.10 -5.87 3.09
CA THR A 130 -2.55 -4.87 4.02
C THR A 130 -3.67 -3.98 4.60
N PRO A 131 -4.55 -4.50 5.47
CA PRO A 131 -5.71 -3.76 5.99
C PRO A 131 -5.36 -2.59 6.93
N GLN A 132 -4.11 -2.51 7.40
CA GLN A 132 -3.60 -1.36 8.14
C GLN A 132 -3.33 -0.13 7.24
N LEU A 133 -3.49 -0.27 5.93
CA LEU A 133 -3.41 0.80 4.95
C LEU A 133 -4.44 1.90 5.27
N ARG A 134 -4.05 3.16 5.08
CA ARG A 134 -4.93 4.32 5.31
C ARG A 134 -4.90 5.28 4.14
N ALA A 135 -6.01 5.99 3.94
CA ALA A 135 -6.18 6.96 2.86
C ALA A 135 -5.03 7.99 2.71
N PRO A 136 -4.41 8.55 3.78
CA PRO A 136 -3.28 9.46 3.63
C PRO A 136 -2.07 8.85 2.90
N LEU A 137 -1.80 7.56 3.12
CA LEU A 137 -0.68 6.88 2.46
C LEU A 137 -0.95 6.67 0.96
N LEU A 138 -2.19 6.32 0.60
CA LEU A 138 -2.62 6.22 -0.80
C LEU A 138 -2.56 7.57 -1.53
N ARG A 139 -3.01 8.66 -0.90
CA ARG A 139 -2.88 10.01 -1.47
C ARG A 139 -1.42 10.40 -1.68
N ARG A 140 -0.53 10.05 -0.73
CA ARG A 140 0.91 10.24 -0.90
C ARG A 140 1.46 9.44 -2.07
N ALA A 141 1.05 8.18 -2.23
CA ALA A 141 1.46 7.33 -3.34
C ALA A 141 1.05 7.92 -4.70
N VAL A 142 -0.19 8.42 -4.81
CA VAL A 142 -0.66 9.11 -6.02
C VAL A 142 0.14 10.40 -6.27
N ALA A 143 0.34 11.24 -5.26
CA ALA A 143 1.11 12.48 -5.43
C ALA A 143 2.58 12.25 -5.82
N LEU A 144 3.18 11.12 -5.42
CA LEU A 144 4.54 10.78 -5.85
C LEU A 144 4.61 10.51 -7.35
N LEU A 145 3.54 10.01 -7.98
CA LEU A 145 3.47 9.82 -9.42
C LEU A 145 3.44 11.14 -10.20
N ASP A 146 3.31 12.30 -9.56
CA ASP A 146 3.51 13.59 -10.24
C ASP A 146 4.99 13.91 -10.48
N ARG A 147 5.89 13.31 -9.69
CA ARG A 147 7.34 13.58 -9.73
C ARG A 147 8.21 12.38 -10.09
N ALA A 148 7.67 11.18 -9.94
CA ALA A 148 8.29 9.92 -10.32
C ALA A 148 7.59 9.32 -11.56
N ASP A 149 8.23 8.31 -12.15
CA ASP A 149 7.67 7.57 -13.28
C ASP A 149 6.94 6.31 -12.77
N ALA A 150 7.39 5.79 -11.62
CA ALA A 150 6.78 4.68 -10.90
C ALA A 150 6.84 4.88 -9.38
N VAL A 151 5.94 4.21 -8.66
CA VAL A 151 5.91 4.12 -7.19
C VAL A 151 5.84 2.65 -6.80
N LEU A 152 6.61 2.23 -5.79
CA LEU A 152 6.56 0.85 -5.28
C LEU A 152 6.43 0.83 -3.76
N GLY A 153 5.41 0.13 -3.25
CA GLY A 153 5.22 -0.16 -1.83
C GLY A 153 5.62 -1.59 -1.51
N PRO A 154 6.81 -1.84 -0.93
CA PRO A 154 7.28 -3.20 -0.65
C PRO A 154 6.50 -3.85 0.50
N ALA A 155 6.27 -5.17 0.42
CA ALA A 155 5.67 -5.97 1.48
C ALA A 155 6.75 -6.72 2.27
N GLU A 156 6.49 -7.08 3.54
CA GLU A 156 7.47 -7.77 4.40
C GLU A 156 7.83 -9.19 3.90
N ASP A 157 6.89 -9.87 3.25
CA ASP A 157 7.09 -11.19 2.63
C ASP A 157 8.06 -11.21 1.44
N GLY A 158 8.45 -10.03 0.95
CA GLY A 158 9.33 -9.86 -0.21
C GLY A 158 8.60 -9.47 -1.51
N GLY A 159 7.28 -9.45 -1.51
CA GLY A 159 6.44 -8.89 -2.56
C GLY A 159 6.27 -7.37 -2.46
N TRP A 160 5.11 -6.89 -2.90
CA TRP A 160 4.72 -5.48 -2.81
C TRP A 160 3.22 -5.35 -2.60
N TRP A 161 2.81 -4.38 -1.77
CA TRP A 161 1.42 -4.05 -1.50
C TRP A 161 0.89 -2.96 -2.44
N ALA A 162 1.77 -2.19 -3.07
CA ALA A 162 1.38 -1.24 -4.10
C ALA A 162 2.39 -1.09 -5.24
N LEU A 163 1.86 -0.85 -6.44
CA LEU A 163 2.61 -0.48 -7.63
C LEU A 163 1.87 0.65 -8.35
N GLY A 164 2.50 1.80 -8.45
CA GLY A 164 2.01 2.94 -9.21
C GLY A 164 2.81 3.14 -10.49
N LEU A 165 2.13 3.41 -11.60
CA LEU A 165 2.75 3.69 -12.89
C LEU A 165 2.06 4.88 -13.55
N ARG A 166 2.85 5.87 -13.96
CA ARG A 166 2.34 7.02 -14.73
C ARG A 166 1.99 6.60 -16.16
N ASP A 167 2.89 5.86 -16.81
CA ASP A 167 2.66 5.24 -18.10
C ASP A 167 2.32 3.74 -17.89
N PRO A 168 1.09 3.30 -18.22
CA PRO A 168 0.70 1.89 -18.09
C PRO A 168 1.56 0.93 -18.92
N ALA A 169 2.20 1.37 -20.00
CA ALA A 169 3.08 0.52 -20.82
C ALA A 169 4.27 -0.04 -20.02
N HIS A 170 4.65 0.62 -18.92
CA HIS A 170 5.71 0.12 -18.04
C HIS A 170 5.30 -1.13 -17.25
N ALA A 171 4.01 -1.45 -17.14
CA ALA A 171 3.53 -2.65 -16.47
C ALA A 171 3.96 -3.94 -17.18
N GLU A 172 4.42 -3.84 -18.43
CA GLU A 172 5.00 -4.95 -19.20
C GLU A 172 6.10 -5.70 -18.43
N VAL A 173 6.87 -5.02 -17.56
CA VAL A 173 7.90 -5.68 -16.73
C VAL A 173 7.33 -6.84 -15.91
N LEU A 174 6.06 -6.77 -15.49
CA LEU A 174 5.45 -7.75 -14.60
C LEU A 174 5.30 -9.13 -15.24
N ARG A 175 5.31 -9.23 -16.57
CA ARG A 175 5.18 -10.52 -17.28
C ARG A 175 6.36 -11.44 -17.02
N ASP A 176 7.54 -10.87 -16.76
CA ASP A 176 8.78 -11.61 -16.56
C ASP A 176 9.17 -11.76 -15.09
N ILE A 177 8.39 -11.18 -14.16
CA ILE A 177 8.67 -11.26 -12.73
C ILE A 177 8.01 -12.50 -12.15
N ALA A 178 8.82 -13.34 -11.49
CA ALA A 178 8.30 -14.45 -10.71
C ALA A 178 7.44 -13.92 -9.56
N THR A 179 6.18 -14.36 -9.50
CA THR A 179 5.24 -14.01 -8.43
C THR A 179 5.34 -15.01 -7.28
N SER A 180 4.87 -14.62 -6.10
CA SER A 180 4.84 -15.48 -4.89
C SER A 180 6.23 -15.93 -4.43
N THR A 181 7.26 -15.11 -4.67
CA THR A 181 8.62 -15.35 -4.17
C THR A 181 9.06 -14.23 -3.22
N PRO A 182 10.00 -14.49 -2.29
CA PRO A 182 10.55 -13.44 -1.43
C PRO A 182 11.37 -12.37 -2.19
N THR A 183 11.56 -12.54 -3.50
CA THR A 183 12.34 -11.63 -4.34
C THR A 183 11.47 -10.81 -5.29
N THR A 184 10.17 -11.10 -5.42
CA THR A 184 9.24 -10.45 -6.35
C THR A 184 9.33 -8.92 -6.30
N GLY A 185 9.30 -8.32 -5.11
CA GLY A 185 9.37 -6.86 -4.93
C GLY A 185 10.71 -6.25 -5.34
N ARG A 186 11.82 -6.91 -5.01
CA ARG A 186 13.16 -6.47 -5.44
C ARG A 186 13.31 -6.59 -6.95
N GLU A 187 12.90 -7.70 -7.53
CA GLU A 187 13.00 -7.94 -8.97
C GLU A 187 12.12 -6.97 -9.77
N THR A 188 10.92 -6.65 -9.26
CA THR A 188 10.05 -5.61 -9.83
C THR A 188 10.74 -4.25 -9.81
N LEU A 189 11.32 -3.85 -8.67
CA LEU A 189 12.06 -2.59 -8.54
C LEU A 189 13.24 -2.51 -9.52
N ASP A 190 14.01 -3.58 -9.61
CA ASP A 190 15.19 -3.64 -10.49
C ASP A 190 14.77 -3.62 -11.96
N ALA A 191 13.68 -4.29 -12.34
CA ALA A 191 13.15 -4.26 -13.69
C ALA A 191 12.66 -2.87 -14.11
N LEU A 192 11.96 -2.15 -13.22
CA LEU A 192 11.56 -0.76 -13.46
C LEU A 192 12.79 0.15 -13.64
N ARG A 193 13.81 0.00 -12.78
CA ARG A 193 15.06 0.78 -12.87
C ARG A 193 15.87 0.47 -14.12
N ARG A 194 15.93 -0.79 -14.56
CA ARG A 194 16.60 -1.18 -15.82
C ARG A 194 15.97 -0.51 -17.04
N ARG A 195 14.69 -0.14 -16.98
CA ARG A 195 14.01 0.66 -18.00
C ARG A 195 14.27 2.17 -17.88
N GLY A 196 15.14 2.60 -16.97
CA GLY A 196 15.48 4.01 -16.75
C GLY A 196 14.45 4.81 -15.95
N LEU A 197 13.48 4.14 -15.31
CA LEU A 197 12.41 4.81 -14.57
C LEU A 197 12.89 5.34 -13.22
N ARG A 198 12.48 6.56 -12.87
CA ARG A 198 12.61 7.09 -11.51
C ARG A 198 11.51 6.47 -10.66
N VAL A 199 11.92 5.57 -9.78
CA VAL A 199 11.01 4.85 -8.88
C VAL A 199 11.06 5.47 -7.49
N ALA A 200 9.92 5.96 -7.00
CA ALA A 200 9.76 6.36 -5.61
C ALA A 200 9.30 5.16 -4.76
N THR A 201 9.90 4.98 -3.57
CA THR A 201 9.56 3.88 -2.68
C THR A 201 8.65 4.37 -1.54
N LEU A 202 7.56 3.65 -1.29
CA LEU A 202 6.67 3.87 -0.15
C LEU A 202 7.18 3.12 1.10
N PRO A 203 6.63 3.42 2.29
CA PRO A 203 6.88 2.59 3.47
C PRO A 203 6.58 1.11 3.22
N ARG A 204 7.39 0.25 3.83
CA ARG A 204 7.12 -1.18 3.87
C ARG A 204 5.93 -1.45 4.77
N LEU A 205 5.03 -2.33 4.33
CA LEU A 205 3.89 -2.82 5.14
C LEU A 205 3.96 -4.34 5.29
N ARG A 206 3.43 -4.84 6.40
CA ARG A 206 3.26 -6.27 6.64
C ARG A 206 1.97 -6.77 6.02
N ASP A 207 2.06 -7.74 5.15
CA ASP A 207 0.92 -8.46 4.60
C ASP A 207 0.41 -9.53 5.58
N VAL A 208 -0.89 -9.81 5.54
CA VAL A 208 -1.53 -10.78 6.43
C VAL A 208 -1.55 -12.16 5.78
N ASP A 209 -0.67 -13.06 6.18
CA ASP A 209 -0.63 -14.41 5.60
C ASP A 209 -0.82 -15.52 6.64
N THR A 210 -0.21 -15.36 7.80
CA THR A 210 -0.27 -16.29 8.94
C THR A 210 -1.06 -15.69 10.10
N ALA A 211 -1.39 -16.52 11.10
CA ALA A 211 -2.06 -16.04 12.31
C ALA A 211 -1.22 -15.01 13.09
N ALA A 212 0.11 -15.16 13.05
CA ALA A 212 1.01 -14.18 13.65
C ALA A 212 0.95 -12.84 12.93
N ASP A 213 0.86 -12.84 11.60
CA ASP A 213 0.67 -11.62 10.82
C ASP A 213 -0.67 -10.97 11.13
N ALA A 214 -1.75 -11.76 11.21
CA ALA A 214 -3.07 -11.26 11.54
C ALA A 214 -3.10 -10.50 12.87
N HIS A 215 -2.51 -11.07 13.93
CA HIS A 215 -2.39 -10.39 15.23
C HIS A 215 -1.52 -9.14 15.16
N ALA A 216 -0.35 -9.22 14.51
CA ALA A 216 0.57 -8.09 14.40
C ALA A 216 -0.03 -6.93 13.60
N VAL A 217 -0.73 -7.22 12.51
CA VAL A 217 -1.38 -6.22 11.66
C VAL A 217 -2.61 -5.65 12.35
N ALA A 218 -3.41 -6.46 13.04
CA ALA A 218 -4.57 -5.97 13.79
C ALA A 218 -4.18 -4.92 14.85
N ALA A 219 -3.02 -5.08 15.49
CA ALA A 219 -2.48 -4.11 16.43
C ALA A 219 -2.08 -2.75 15.79
N LEU A 220 -1.91 -2.70 14.47
CA LEU A 220 -1.62 -1.47 13.71
C LEU A 220 -2.89 -0.82 13.14
N CYS A 221 -4.00 -1.57 13.10
CA CYS A 221 -5.28 -1.10 12.61
C CYS A 221 -6.02 -0.25 13.67
N ASP A 222 -7.06 0.45 13.25
CA ASP A 222 -8.02 1.00 14.22
C ASP A 222 -8.66 -0.17 15.00
N PRO A 223 -8.75 -0.13 16.34
CA PRO A 223 -9.38 -1.21 17.11
C PRO A 223 -10.83 -1.51 16.72
N ALA A 224 -11.55 -0.53 16.16
CA ALA A 224 -12.92 -0.68 15.66
C ALA A 224 -12.98 -1.07 14.17
N SER A 225 -11.84 -1.21 13.48
CA SER A 225 -11.81 -1.69 12.10
C SER A 225 -12.39 -3.10 11.98
N ARG A 226 -12.99 -3.44 10.83
CA ARG A 226 -13.60 -4.76 10.65
C ARG A 226 -12.56 -5.85 10.79
N PHE A 227 -11.35 -5.60 10.28
CA PHE A 227 -10.22 -6.52 10.36
C PHE A 227 -9.80 -6.78 11.80
N ALA A 228 -9.59 -5.74 12.61
CA ALA A 228 -9.20 -5.91 14.01
C ALA A 228 -10.25 -6.70 14.80
N VAL A 229 -11.53 -6.41 14.58
CA VAL A 229 -12.66 -7.13 15.19
C VAL A 229 -12.70 -8.60 14.73
N ALA A 230 -12.53 -8.86 13.44
CA ALA A 230 -12.52 -10.21 12.89
C ALA A 230 -11.35 -11.04 13.42
N VAL A 231 -10.15 -10.45 13.52
CA VAL A 231 -8.97 -11.12 14.10
C VAL A 231 -9.23 -11.48 15.56
N ALA A 232 -9.74 -10.55 16.36
CA ALA A 232 -10.06 -10.81 17.76
C ALA A 232 -11.13 -11.91 17.94
N ALA A 233 -12.10 -12.00 17.04
CA ALA A 233 -13.18 -12.98 17.09
C ALA A 233 -12.79 -14.37 16.56
N HIS A 234 -11.86 -14.44 15.61
CA HIS A 234 -11.68 -15.65 14.79
C HIS A 234 -10.28 -16.23 14.78
N VAL A 235 -9.25 -15.47 15.14
CA VAL A 235 -7.87 -15.94 15.17
C VAL A 235 -7.50 -16.23 16.62
N PRO A 236 -7.35 -17.50 17.02
CA PRO A 236 -6.92 -17.86 18.36
C PRO A 236 -5.64 -17.10 18.74
N ALA A 237 -5.59 -16.65 19.99
CA ALA A 237 -4.41 -15.99 20.53
C ALA A 237 -3.18 -16.87 20.27
N PRO A 238 -2.02 -16.27 19.91
CA PRO A 238 -0.80 -17.05 19.80
C PRO A 238 -0.60 -17.74 21.14
N ALA A 239 -0.37 -19.05 21.12
CA ALA A 239 -0.03 -19.78 22.32
C ALA A 239 1.13 -19.03 22.96
N THR A 240 0.89 -18.37 24.10
CA THR A 240 1.96 -17.67 24.82
C THR A 240 3.03 -18.73 25.04
N ALA A 241 4.21 -18.56 24.44
CA ALA A 241 5.34 -19.39 24.79
C ALA A 241 5.46 -19.28 26.31
N ARG A 242 5.16 -20.36 27.02
CA ARG A 242 5.38 -20.41 28.47
C ARG A 242 6.83 -19.96 28.63
N PRO A 243 7.13 -18.88 29.38
CA PRO A 243 8.52 -18.50 29.59
C PRO A 243 9.26 -19.76 30.05
N PRO A 244 10.46 -20.05 29.53
CA PRO A 244 11.20 -21.21 29.98
C PRO A 244 11.25 -21.13 31.50
N ALA A 245 10.81 -22.20 32.15
CA ALA A 245 10.85 -22.27 33.61
C ALA A 245 12.32 -22.03 33.98
N VAL A 246 12.62 -20.87 34.55
CA VAL A 246 13.93 -20.60 35.12
C VAL A 246 14.05 -21.59 36.27
N PRO A 247 14.96 -22.58 36.22
CA PRO A 247 15.20 -23.37 37.41
C PRO A 247 15.74 -22.41 38.47
N LEU A 248 15.05 -22.32 39.61
CA LEU A 248 15.55 -21.70 40.82
C LEU A 248 16.75 -22.53 41.31
N SER A 249 17.92 -22.34 40.71
CA SER A 249 19.18 -22.79 41.27
C SER A 249 19.61 -21.79 42.33
N ALA A 250 19.44 -22.19 43.58
CA ALA A 250 20.02 -21.57 44.75
C ALA A 250 21.55 -21.66 44.70
N HIS A 251 22.24 -20.53 44.59
CA HIS A 251 23.50 -20.23 45.29
C HIS A 251 24.02 -18.84 44.91
N VAL A 252 24.01 -17.91 45.87
CA VAL A 252 24.89 -16.73 45.86
C VAL A 252 25.76 -16.84 47.11
N PRO A 253 27.08 -17.07 47.01
CA PRO A 253 27.96 -16.89 48.15
C PRO A 253 28.18 -15.40 48.40
N ALA A 254 28.05 -15.00 49.65
CA ALA A 254 28.38 -13.67 50.13
C ALA A 254 29.89 -13.44 50.12
N ALA A 255 30.33 -12.32 49.53
CA ALA A 255 31.31 -11.36 50.06
C ALA A 255 31.91 -10.52 48.93
N ILE A 256 32.01 -9.19 49.12
CA ILE A 256 33.28 -8.47 49.35
C ILE A 256 33.01 -6.95 49.48
N ALA A 257 33.42 -6.45 50.64
CA ALA A 257 33.93 -5.12 51.02
C ALA A 257 33.29 -3.79 50.56
N ARG A 258 32.96 -2.96 51.57
CA ARG A 258 32.67 -1.51 51.51
C ARG A 258 33.91 -0.71 51.05
N PRO A 259 33.75 0.34 50.23
CA PRO A 259 34.71 1.44 50.16
C PRO A 259 34.48 2.48 51.28
N PRO A 260 35.52 3.22 51.71
CA PRO A 260 35.42 4.19 52.81
C PRO A 260 34.77 5.51 52.37
N ALA A 261 34.26 6.23 53.37
CA ALA A 261 33.57 7.51 53.23
C ALA A 261 34.53 8.67 52.90
N VAL A 262 34.04 9.65 52.14
CA VAL A 262 34.68 10.96 51.91
C VAL A 262 33.69 12.06 52.32
N PRO A 263 34.11 13.11 53.07
CA PRO A 263 33.19 14.05 53.71
C PRO A 263 32.71 15.18 52.79
N ALA A 264 31.58 15.76 53.18
CA ALA A 264 30.90 16.88 52.53
C ALA A 264 31.51 18.25 52.90
N SER A 265 31.52 19.17 51.93
CA SER A 265 31.39 20.65 52.03
C SER A 265 31.79 21.25 50.68
N ALA A 266 31.30 22.37 50.15
CA ALA A 266 30.17 23.26 50.40
C ALA A 266 30.15 24.27 49.23
N HIS A 267 29.01 24.95 49.05
CA HIS A 267 28.83 26.25 48.38
C HIS A 267 28.83 26.39 46.84
N VAL A 268 27.65 26.78 46.36
CA VAL A 268 27.34 27.59 45.16
C VAL A 268 27.53 29.08 45.51
N PRO A 269 28.00 29.94 44.58
CA PRO A 269 27.10 30.91 43.87
C PRO A 269 27.39 30.94 42.35
N ALA A 270 26.39 30.92 41.46
CA ALA A 270 25.54 32.02 40.98
C ALA A 270 26.25 33.12 40.15
N SER A 271 25.71 33.32 38.95
CA SER A 271 25.78 34.50 38.05
C SER A 271 26.93 34.62 37.05
N ALA A 272 26.59 34.63 35.75
CA ALA A 272 26.65 35.84 34.91
C ALA A 272 26.08 35.61 33.49
N HIS A 273 25.35 36.62 33.01
CA HIS A 273 25.03 36.94 31.60
C HIS A 273 26.28 36.85 30.69
N VAL A 274 26.23 36.75 29.35
CA VAL A 274 25.69 37.69 28.32
C VAL A 274 25.66 36.97 26.93
N PRO A 275 25.31 37.59 25.77
CA PRO A 275 24.00 37.60 25.10
C PRO A 275 23.95 36.85 23.74
N ALA A 276 22.75 36.83 23.17
CA ALA A 276 22.48 36.58 21.76
C ALA A 276 23.14 37.64 20.85
N ALA A 277 23.62 37.20 19.68
CA ALA A 277 24.03 38.07 18.58
C ALA A 277 23.19 37.77 17.34
N SER A 278 22.72 38.87 16.76
CA SER A 278 21.65 39.00 15.79
C SER A 278 22.04 38.68 14.34
N ALA A 279 20.97 38.56 13.55
CA ALA A 279 20.93 38.55 12.09
C ALA A 279 21.79 39.61 11.41
N GLN A 280 22.26 39.27 10.20
CA GLN A 280 22.49 40.22 9.11
C GLN A 280 22.38 39.51 7.75
N THR A 281 21.31 39.84 7.03
CA THR A 281 21.23 39.84 5.57
C THR A 281 22.22 40.85 4.99
N PRO A 282 22.60 40.72 3.72
CA PRO A 282 22.38 41.88 2.86
C PRO A 282 21.72 41.52 1.52
N GLU A 283 21.01 42.55 1.06
CA GLU A 283 20.23 42.69 -0.17
C GLU A 283 21.11 42.61 -1.45
N GLY A 284 20.45 42.35 -2.59
CA GLY A 284 21.01 42.56 -3.93
C GLY A 284 21.26 44.05 -4.26
N PRO A 285 21.54 44.44 -5.52
CA PRO A 285 20.52 44.37 -6.58
C PRO A 285 21.03 44.25 -8.05
N ALA A 286 20.05 44.32 -8.97
CA ALA A 286 20.09 44.77 -10.37
C ALA A 286 20.51 43.73 -11.45
N SER A 287 19.61 43.24 -12.31
CA SER A 287 18.86 43.88 -13.43
C SER A 287 19.66 43.95 -14.73
N ALA A 288 19.17 43.31 -15.80
CA ALA A 288 18.74 43.95 -17.05
C ALA A 288 18.56 42.95 -18.22
N HIS A 289 17.40 43.09 -18.88
CA HIS A 289 17.09 43.05 -20.32
C HIS A 289 17.61 41.90 -21.22
N GLY A 290 16.85 41.38 -22.19
CA GLY A 290 15.65 41.92 -22.80
C GLY A 290 14.94 40.96 -23.76
N SER A 291 13.77 41.44 -24.18
CA SER A 291 12.78 40.85 -25.08
C SER A 291 13.26 40.76 -26.54
N ALA A 292 12.75 39.78 -27.29
CA ALA A 292 12.41 39.96 -28.70
C ALA A 292 11.35 38.93 -29.15
N GLN A 293 10.36 39.45 -29.88
CA GLN A 293 9.13 38.81 -30.37
C GLN A 293 9.31 38.05 -31.70
N ALA A 294 8.43 37.05 -31.87
CA ALA A 294 7.63 36.66 -33.04
C ALA A 294 8.11 36.90 -34.49
N ALA A 295 7.99 35.85 -35.31
CA ALA A 295 7.40 35.91 -36.65
C ALA A 295 6.98 34.51 -37.16
N GLU A 296 5.67 34.26 -37.22
CA GLU A 296 5.05 33.42 -38.26
C GLU A 296 4.95 34.23 -39.57
N PRO A 297 4.77 33.58 -40.73
CA PRO A 297 3.44 33.65 -41.32
C PRO A 297 2.92 32.33 -41.93
N ALA A 298 1.59 32.25 -41.95
CA ALA A 298 0.77 31.22 -42.57
C ALA A 298 0.69 31.32 -44.10
N HIS A 299 0.45 30.20 -44.79
CA HIS A 299 -0.45 30.11 -45.95
C HIS A 299 -0.80 28.65 -46.34
N GLY A 300 -2.03 28.25 -45.98
CA GLY A 300 -3.10 27.82 -46.93
C GLY A 300 -3.06 26.46 -47.66
N PRO A 301 -4.23 25.90 -48.04
CA PRO A 301 -4.46 24.44 -48.13
C PRO A 301 -4.80 23.91 -49.54
N ALA A 302 -4.59 22.61 -49.78
CA ALA A 302 -5.26 21.74 -50.77
C ALA A 302 -4.73 20.29 -50.59
N GLY A 303 -5.50 19.20 -50.65
CA GLY A 303 -6.87 19.01 -51.05
C GLY A 303 -7.35 17.59 -50.75
N VAL A 304 -8.65 17.41 -51.01
CA VAL A 304 -9.42 16.16 -50.98
C VAL A 304 -9.17 15.40 -52.29
N ALA A 305 -8.97 14.08 -52.21
CA ALA A 305 -9.26 13.17 -53.33
C ALA A 305 -9.50 11.73 -52.83
N ALA A 306 -10.65 11.19 -53.25
CA ALA A 306 -11.08 9.80 -53.40
C ALA A 306 -11.15 8.88 -52.17
#